data_AF-A0A227IJR9-F1
#
_entry.id   AF-A0A227IJR9-F1
#
_cell.length_a   1.000
_cell.length_b   1.000
_cell.length_c   1.000
_cell.angle_alpha   90.00
_cell.angle_beta   90.00
_cell.angle_gamma   90.00
#
_symmetry.space_group_name_H-M   'P 1'
#
loop_
_entity.id
_entity.type
_entity.pdbx_description
1 polymer ?
#
loop_
_entity_poly.entity_id
_entity_poly.type
_entity_poly.pdbx_seq_one_letter_code
_entity_poly.pdbx_strand_id
1 'polypeptide(L)' 'VPLATTEAALVASYNRGANLITAAGGASALLLSEGVSRTPVFAFNNLANAGQFVSWVVTQFEVFRQIAESTTSHGKLKDI' A
#
# COMPACT_ATOMS: atom_id res chain seq x y z
N VAL A 1 -6.59 -2.66 -22.07
CA VAL A 1 -6.67 -1.93 -20.78
C VAL A 1 -7.89 -1.03 -20.83
N PRO A 2 -8.96 -1.30 -20.06
CA PRO A 2 -10.11 -0.40 -19.96
C PRO A 2 -9.68 0.95 -19.34
N LEU A 3 -10.05 2.06 -19.95
CA LEU A 3 -9.74 3.42 -19.48
C LEU A 3 -11.03 4.24 -19.45
N ALA A 4 -11.45 4.69 -18.26
CA ALA A 4 -12.60 5.58 -18.09
C ALA A 4 -12.11 6.99 -17.80
N THR A 5 -12.32 7.93 -18.72
CA THR A 5 -11.88 9.32 -18.60
C THR A 5 -12.75 10.24 -19.46
N THR A 6 -12.83 11.52 -19.10
CA THR A 6 -13.40 12.58 -19.94
C THR A 6 -12.33 13.37 -20.70
N GLU A 7 -11.05 13.09 -20.46
CA GLU A 7 -9.93 13.71 -21.16
C GLU A 7 -9.75 13.11 -22.56
N ALA A 8 -10.04 13.90 -23.60
CA ALA A 8 -10.14 13.42 -24.98
C ALA A 8 -8.86 12.75 -25.53
N ALA A 9 -7.67 13.28 -25.19
CA ALA A 9 -6.41 12.82 -25.76
C ALA A 9 -5.81 11.61 -25.02
N LEU A 10 -6.25 11.32 -23.80
CA LEU A 10 -5.61 10.35 -22.92
C LEU A 10 -5.63 8.94 -23.52
N VAL A 11 -6.81 8.47 -23.96
CA VAL A 11 -6.95 7.11 -24.51
C VAL A 11 -6.12 6.93 -25.79
N ALA A 12 -6.13 7.92 -26.68
CA ALA A 12 -5.39 7.87 -27.94
C ALA A 12 -3.87 7.86 -27.71
N SER A 13 -3.39 8.67 -26.74
CA SER A 13 -1.98 8.73 -26.38
C SER A 13 -1.47 7.40 -25.81
N TYR A 14 -2.21 6.81 -24.86
CA TYR A 14 -1.89 5.49 -24.29
C TYR A 14 -1.90 4.37 -25.35
N ASN A 15 -2.88 4.38 -26.27
CA ASN A 15 -2.95 3.40 -27.36
C ASN A 15 -1.71 3.46 -28.27
N ARG A 16 -1.27 4.67 -28.65
CA ARG A 16 -0.06 4.85 -29.46
C ARG A 16 1.18 4.28 -28.77
N GLY A 17 1.36 4.57 -27.48
CA GLY A 17 2.49 4.05 -26.69
C GLY A 17 2.45 2.53 -26.54
N ALA A 18 1.28 1.96 -26.22
CA ALA A 18 1.10 0.51 -26.07
C ALA A 18 1.39 -0.27 -27.37
N ASN A 19 0.99 0.27 -28.52
CA ASN A 19 1.31 -0.31 -29.83
C ASN A 19 2.81 -0.30 -30.10
N LEU A 20 3.50 0.79 -29.78
CA LEU A 20 4.95 0.90 -29.94
C LEU A 20 5.70 -0.09 -29.05
N ILE A 21 5.32 -0.22 -27.78
CA ILE A 21 5.91 -1.20 -26.85
C ILE A 21 5.71 -2.63 -27.39
N THR A 22 4.49 -2.95 -27.86
CA THR A 22 4.19 -4.25 -28.47
C THR A 22 5.08 -4.52 -29.69
N ALA A 23 5.22 -3.54 -30.58
CA ALA A 23 6.08 -3.64 -31.77
C ALA A 23 7.57 -3.77 -31.41
N ALA A 24 8.00 -3.22 -30.27
CA ALA A 24 9.38 -3.29 -29.78
C ALA A 24 9.71 -4.61 -29.04
N GLY A 25 8.79 -5.59 -29.01
CA GLY A 25 9.01 -6.89 -28.34
C GLY A 25 8.35 -7.01 -26.96
N GLY A 26 7.53 -6.04 -26.57
CA GLY A 26 6.79 -6.05 -25.31
C GLY A 26 7.56 -5.43 -24.14
N ALA A 27 7.00 -5.59 -22.94
CA ALA A 27 7.58 -5.10 -21.69
C ALA A 27 7.57 -6.20 -20.62
N SER A 28 8.58 -6.21 -19.76
CA SER A 28 8.64 -7.04 -18.56
C SER A 28 8.31 -6.21 -17.33
N ALA A 29 7.56 -6.80 -16.40
CA ALA A 29 7.20 -6.18 -15.13
C ALA A 29 7.36 -7.19 -13.98
N LEU A 30 7.70 -6.71 -12.79
CA LEU A 30 7.88 -7.51 -11.58
C LEU A 30 7.33 -6.76 -10.36
N LEU A 31 6.69 -7.47 -9.44
CA LEU A 31 6.24 -6.95 -8.15
C LEU A 31 7.34 -7.18 -7.10
N LEU A 32 7.89 -6.11 -6.55
CA LEU A 32 8.95 -6.19 -5.53
C LEU A 32 8.42 -6.22 -4.10
N SER A 33 7.30 -5.54 -3.84
CA SER A 33 6.65 -5.47 -2.53
C SER A 33 5.16 -5.17 -2.72
N GLU A 34 4.34 -5.76 -1.85
CA GLU A 34 2.89 -5.57 -1.83
C GLU A 34 2.43 -5.37 -0.39
N GLY A 35 1.63 -4.34 -0.18
CA GLY A 35 1.04 -4.05 1.12
C GLY A 35 0.20 -2.79 1.05
N VAL A 36 -0.78 -2.70 1.95
CA VAL A 36 -1.57 -1.49 2.18
C VAL A 36 -1.31 -1.04 3.60
N SER A 37 -0.96 0.23 3.78
CA SER A 37 -0.73 0.82 5.10
C SER A 37 -1.93 1.60 5.59
N ARG A 38 -2.10 1.64 6.91
CA ARG A 38 -3.02 2.55 7.60
C ARG A 38 -2.25 3.19 8.75
N THR A 39 -2.25 4.52 8.79
CA THR A 39 -1.46 5.29 9.76
C THR A 39 -2.38 6.01 10.75
N PRO A 40 -2.76 5.38 11.88
CA PRO A 40 -3.51 6.06 12.93
C PRO A 40 -2.65 7.11 13.64
N VAL A 41 -3.30 8.13 14.22
CA VAL A 41 -2.67 9.15 15.04
C VAL A 41 -3.09 8.97 16.49
N PHE A 42 -2.11 8.89 17.40
CA PHE A 42 -2.34 8.85 18.85
C PHE A 42 -1.82 10.14 19.49
N ALA A 43 -2.66 10.80 20.27
CA ALA A 43 -2.32 12.05 20.96
C ALA A 43 -2.03 11.77 22.44
N PHE A 44 -1.03 12.46 22.98
CA PHE A 44 -0.59 12.35 24.37
C PHE A 44 -0.41 13.73 24.98
N ASN A 45 -0.61 13.82 26.29
CA ASN A 45 -0.47 15.09 27.03
C ASN A 45 0.97 15.65 27.01
N ASN A 46 1.98 14.79 26.82
CA ASN A 46 3.38 15.20 26.78
C ASN A 46 4.24 14.19 25.98
N LEU A 47 5.47 14.59 25.68
CA LEU A 47 6.43 13.81 24.90
C LEU A 47 6.86 12.51 25.59
N ALA A 48 6.97 12.49 26.93
CA ALA A 48 7.40 11.32 27.67
C ALA A 48 6.41 10.16 27.49
N ASN A 49 5.10 10.45 27.57
CA ASN A 49 4.06 9.47 27.35
C ASN A 49 4.05 8.94 25.91
N ALA A 50 4.27 9.82 24.93
CA ALA A 50 4.40 9.40 23.53
C ALA A 50 5.61 8.48 23.31
N GLY A 51 6.75 8.79 23.92
CA GLY A 51 7.96 7.96 23.85
C GLY A 51 7.78 6.59 24.51
N GLN A 52 7.11 6.54 25.66
CA GLN A 52 6.75 5.28 26.32
C GLN A 52 5.81 4.44 25.44
N PHE A 53 4.81 5.07 24.82
CA PHE A 53 3.90 4.40 23.90
C PHE A 53 4.63 3.82 22.69
N VAL A 54 5.53 4.58 22.03
CA VAL A 54 6.32 4.08 20.91
C VAL A 54 7.21 2.90 21.34
N SER A 55 7.86 3.02 22.49
CA SER A 55 8.71 1.94 23.02
C SER A 55 7.90 0.67 23.34
N TRP A 56 6.65 0.82 23.76
CA TRP A 56 5.75 -0.30 24.01
C TRP A 56 5.19 -0.90 22.73
N VAL A 57 4.70 -0.08 21.78
CA VAL A 57 3.97 -0.55 20.58
C VAL A 57 4.82 -1.49 19.73
N VAL A 58 6.13 -1.19 19.60
CA VAL A 58 7.08 -2.00 18.83
C VAL A 58 7.31 -3.39 19.43
N THR A 59 7.02 -3.59 20.73
CA THR A 59 7.15 -4.92 21.38
C THR A 59 5.88 -5.75 21.29
N GLN A 60 4.78 -5.20 20.79
CA GLN A 60 3.46 -5.84 20.82
C GLN A 60 3.04 -6.45 19.47
N PHE A 61 3.99 -6.62 18.53
CA PHE A 61 3.71 -7.06 17.16
C PHE A 61 2.79 -8.29 17.10
N GLU A 62 3.10 -9.36 17.84
CA GLU A 62 2.31 -10.60 17.81
C GLU A 62 0.89 -10.42 18.35
N VAL A 63 0.71 -9.60 19.39
CA VAL A 63 -0.62 -9.29 19.93
C VAL A 63 -1.45 -8.55 18.89
N PHE A 64 -0.87 -7.51 18.28
CA PHE A 64 -1.55 -6.75 17.23
C PHE A 64 -1.81 -7.57 15.99
N ARG A 65 -0.91 -8.48 15.62
CA ARG A 65 -1.10 -9.41 14.52
C ARG A 65 -2.31 -10.31 14.75
N GLN A 66 -2.42 -10.92 15.93
CA GLN A 66 -3.57 -11.77 16.26
C GLN A 66 -4.88 -10.98 16.21
N ILE A 67 -4.90 -9.78 16.79
CA ILE A 67 -6.09 -8.92 16.78
C ILE A 67 -6.45 -8.50 15.36
N ALA A 68 -5.50 -8.00 14.57
CA ALA A 68 -5.75 -7.52 13.22
C ALA A 68 -6.20 -8.65 12.29
N GLU A 69 -5.50 -9.79 12.32
CA GLU A 69 -5.84 -10.94 11.48
C GLU A 69 -7.15 -11.62 11.91
N SER A 70 -7.64 -11.41 13.15
CA SER A 70 -8.98 -11.88 13.54
C SER A 70 -10.13 -11.17 12.82
N THR A 71 -9.87 -9.97 12.26
CA THR A 71 -10.92 -9.15 11.62
C THR A 71 -11.14 -9.48 10.13
N THR A 72 -10.30 -10.35 9.55
CA THR A 72 -10.31 -10.64 8.12
C THR A 72 -9.75 -12.02 7.82
N SER A 73 -10.32 -12.72 6.85
CA SER A 73 -9.77 -14.00 6.36
C SER A 73 -8.54 -13.84 5.47
N HIS A 74 -8.28 -12.64 4.94
CA HIS A 74 -7.24 -12.40 3.92
C HIS A 74 -6.11 -11.48 4.37
N GLY A 75 -6.39 -10.53 5.25
CA GLY A 75 -5.37 -9.59 5.73
C GLY A 75 -4.31 -10.30 6.58
N LYS A 76 -3.05 -9.90 6.39
CA LYS A 76 -1.89 -10.35 7.18
C LYS A 76 -1.10 -9.13 7.63
N LEU A 77 -0.87 -8.99 8.93
CA LEU A 77 -0.05 -7.90 9.45
C LEU A 77 1.42 -8.23 9.19
N LYS A 78 2.12 -7.34 8.48
CA LYS A 78 3.52 -7.54 8.06
C LYS A 78 4.50 -6.69 8.85
N ASP A 79 4.07 -5.49 9.26
CA ASP A 79 4.92 -4.51 9.94
C ASP A 79 4.03 -3.53 10.75
N ILE A 80 4.64 -2.79 11.68
CA ILE A 80 3.99 -1.79 12.56
C ILE A 80 4.82 -0.52 12.64
#